data_AF-A0A355BEL3-F1
#
_entry.id   AF-A0A355BEL3-F1
#
_cell.length_a   1.000
_cell.length_b   1.000
_cell.length_c   1.000
_cell.angle_alpha   90.00
_cell.angle_beta   90.00
_cell.angle_gamma   90.00
#
_symmetry.space_group_name_H-M   'P 1'
#
loop_
_entity.id
_entity.type
_entity.pdbx_description
1 polymer ?
#
loop_
_entity_poly.entity_id
_entity_poly.type
_entity_poly.pdbx_seq_one_letter_code
_entity_poly.pdbx_strand_id
1 'polypeptide(L)' 'LVFVDNTYCTPYIQRPLELGADVVLHSATKYLNGHGDVIAGVVAGKKEFIDQVRLFGVKD' A
#
# COMPACT_ATOMS: atom_id res chain seq x y z
N LEU A 1 2.60 15.40 -2.58
CA LEU A 1 2.70 13.99 -2.18
C LEU A 1 2.68 13.14 -3.44
N VAL A 2 3.60 12.20 -3.57
CA VAL A 2 3.68 11.23 -4.66
C VAL A 2 3.17 9.88 -4.15
N PHE A 3 2.14 9.36 -4.83
CA PHE A 3 1.54 8.06 -4.55
C PHE A 3 1.95 7.08 -5.64
N VAL A 4 2.38 5.87 -5.25
CA VAL A 4 2.73 4.81 -6.19
C VAL A 4 1.91 3.57 -5.89
N ASP A 5 1.11 3.13 -6.86
CA ASP A 5 0.55 1.79 -6.84
C ASP A 5 1.65 0.80 -7.25
N ASN A 6 2.07 -0.02 -6.28
CA ASN A 6 3.17 -0.95 -6.44
C ASN A 6 2.67 -2.40 -6.51
N THR A 7 1.39 -2.62 -6.86
CA THR A 7 0.75 -3.94 -6.92
C THR A 7 1.54 -4.94 -7.76
N TYR A 8 1.99 -4.56 -8.96
CA TYR A 8 2.69 -5.47 -9.88
C TYR A 8 4.13 -5.75 -9.46
N CYS A 9 4.88 -4.71 -9.07
CA CYS A 9 6.27 -4.90 -8.67
C CYS A 9 6.38 -5.62 -7.32
N THR A 10 5.39 -5.46 -6.42
CA THR A 10 5.44 -5.91 -5.02
C THR A 10 6.58 -5.23 -4.24
N PRO A 11 6.57 -5.23 -2.89
CA PRO A 11 7.69 -4.69 -2.12
C PRO A 11 8.96 -5.56 -2.25
N TYR A 12 8.85 -6.76 -2.83
CA TYR A 12 9.99 -7.64 -3.06
C TYR A 12 10.90 -7.16 -4.20
N ILE A 13 10.32 -6.66 -5.30
CA ILE A 13 11.08 -6.22 -6.49
C ILE A 13 11.39 -4.72 -6.42
N GLN A 14 10.45 -3.91 -5.90
CA GLN A 14 10.63 -2.45 -5.84
C GLN A 14 10.09 -1.89 -4.52
N ARG A 15 10.85 -0.98 -3.90
CA ARG A 15 10.44 -0.25 -2.70
C ARG A 15 10.33 1.26 -2.99
N PRO A 16 9.19 1.75 -3.54
CA PRO A 16 9.08 3.14 -3.98
C PRO A 16 9.30 4.18 -2.87
N LEU A 17 9.04 3.84 -1.61
CA LEU A 17 9.33 4.71 -0.46
C LEU A 17 10.83 5.04 -0.35
N GLU A 18 11.72 4.10 -0.73
CA GLU A 18 13.16 4.32 -0.79
C GLU A 18 13.58 5.15 -2.01
N LEU A 19 12.69 5.28 -3.00
CA LEU A 19 12.89 6.02 -4.24
C LEU A 19 12.25 7.43 -4.21
N GLY A 20 11.71 7.85 -3.07
CA GLY A 20 11.13 9.18 -2.88
C GLY A 20 9.62 9.28 -3.03
N ALA A 21 8.90 8.16 -3.15
CA ALA A 21 7.45 8.18 -3.01
C ALA A 21 7.05 8.49 -1.55
N ASP A 22 5.96 9.24 -1.36
CA ASP A 22 5.45 9.55 -0.03
C ASP A 22 4.55 8.43 0.51
N VAL A 23 3.81 7.76 -0.39
CA VAL A 23 2.84 6.71 -0.07
C VAL A 23 2.87 5.61 -1.13
N VAL A 24 2.77 4.37 -0.69
CA VAL A 24 2.66 3.19 -1.55
C VAL A 24 1.32 2.49 -1.30
N LEU A 25 0.68 2.10 -2.40
CA LEU A 25 -0.58 1.36 -2.41
C LEU A 25 -0.36 -0.03 -3.00
N HIS A 26 -1.11 -1.01 -2.52
CA HIS A 26 -1.19 -2.34 -3.14
C HIS A 26 -2.62 -2.87 -3.12
N SER A 27 -3.04 -3.49 -4.22
CA SER A 27 -4.08 -4.52 -4.19
C SER A 27 -3.46 -5.79 -3.64
N ALA A 28 -3.72 -6.07 -2.36
CA ALA A 28 -3.24 -7.29 -1.73
C ALA A 28 -3.92 -8.54 -2.29
N THR A 29 -5.08 -8.42 -2.94
CA THR A 29 -5.75 -9.49 -3.69
C THR A 29 -4.86 -10.18 -4.71
N LYS A 30 -3.86 -9.47 -5.25
CA LYS A 30 -3.00 -9.97 -6.33
C LYS A 30 -1.79 -10.72 -5.75
N TYR A 31 -0.58 -10.33 -6.16
CA TYR A 31 0.65 -11.03 -5.83
C TYR A 31 0.99 -11.08 -4.35
N LEU A 32 0.47 -10.16 -3.52
CA LEU A 32 0.71 -10.21 -2.07
C LEU A 32 -0.07 -11.32 -1.37
N ASN A 33 -1.31 -11.58 -1.79
CA ASN A 33 -2.03 -12.79 -1.39
C ASN A 33 -1.44 -14.00 -2.12
N GLY A 34 -1.46 -13.98 -3.46
CA GLY A 34 -0.95 -15.05 -4.31
C GLY A 34 -1.88 -16.26 -4.49
N HIS A 35 -2.95 -16.38 -3.72
CA HIS A 35 -3.85 -17.55 -3.69
C HIS A 35 -5.27 -17.24 -4.18
N GLY A 36 -5.60 -15.97 -4.42
CA GLY A 36 -6.87 -15.58 -5.05
C GLY A 36 -8.12 -15.77 -4.18
N ASP A 37 -7.94 -15.93 -2.87
CA ASP A 37 -9.00 -16.24 -1.89
C ASP A 37 -9.35 -15.06 -0.95
N VAL A 38 -8.60 -13.94 -1.02
CA VAL A 38 -8.85 -12.74 -0.19
C VAL A 38 -8.87 -11.50 -1.09
N ILE A 39 -9.87 -10.64 -0.87
CA ILE A 39 -9.89 -9.27 -1.39
C ILE A 39 -9.40 -8.34 -0.29
N ALA A 40 -8.29 -7.64 -0.54
CA ALA A 40 -7.71 -6.70 0.42
C ALA A 40 -6.91 -5.59 -0.28
N GLY A 41 -6.80 -4.45 0.40
CA GLY A 41 -5.93 -3.33 0.01
C GLY A 41 -4.93 -3.01 1.12
N VAL A 42 -3.76 -2.49 0.74
CA VAL A 42 -2.72 -2.05 1.67
C VAL A 42 -2.28 -0.64 1.32
N VAL A 43 -2.08 0.19 2.34
CA VAL A 43 -1.49 1.53 2.24
C VAL A 43 -0.30 1.59 3.18
N ALA A 44 0.84 2.04 2.68
CA ALA A 44 2.08 2.22 3.45
C ALA A 44 2.66 3.61 3.23
N GLY A 45 3.13 4.24 4.30
CA GLY A 45 3.68 5.60 4.30
C GLY A 45 4.13 6.00 5.69
N LYS A 46 4.44 7.28 5.89
CA LYS A 46 4.84 7.82 7.20
C LYS A 46 3.73 7.64 8.24
N LYS A 47 4.10 7.45 9.51
CA LYS A 47 3.17 7.17 10.60
C LYS A 47 2.08 8.23 10.70
N GLU A 48 2.45 9.51 10.60
CA GLU A 48 1.52 10.63 10.72
C GLU A 48 0.42 10.57 9.64
N PHE A 49 0.79 10.17 8.42
CA PHE A 49 -0.17 9.98 7.33
C PHE A 49 -1.05 8.75 7.56
N ILE A 50 -0.45 7.62 7.94
CA ILE A 50 -1.21 6.37 8.19
C ILE A 50 -2.17 6.52 9.37
N ASP A 51 -1.81 7.27 10.41
CA ASP A 51 -2.72 7.59 11.52
C ASP A 51 -3.98 8.32 11.01
N GLN A 52 -3.83 9.29 10.08
CA GLN A 52 -4.97 9.97 9.46
C GLN A 52 -5.78 9.03 8.57
N VAL A 53 -5.13 8.19 7.77
CA VAL A 53 -5.81 7.18 6.94
C VAL A 53 -6.63 6.25 7.81
N ARG A 54 -6.08 5.79 8.95
CA ARG A 54 -6.80 4.91 9.87
C ARG A 54 -7.99 5.61 10.54
N LEU A 55 -7.84 6.86 10.95
CA LEU A 55 -8.90 7.59 11.66
C LEU A 55 -10.06 8.03 10.75
N PHE A 56 -9.75 8.40 9.51
CA PHE A 56 -10.74 9.02 8.61
C PHE A 56 -11.03 8.19 7.35
N GLY A 57 -10.04 7.48 6.82
CA GLY A 57 -10.12 6.75 5.55
C GLY A 57 -10.59 5.30 5.68
N VAL A 58 -10.34 4.67 6.83
CA VAL A 58 -10.86 3.34 7.16
C VAL A 58 -11.93 3.52 8.24
N LYS A 59 -13.17 3.77 7.80
CA LYS A 59 -14.33 3.75 8.69
C LYS A 59 -14.84 2.32 8.81
N ASP A 60 -15.24 1.96 10.03
CA ASP A 60 -16.24 0.91 10.25
C ASP A 60 -17.56 1.27 9.54
#